data_AF-A0A924Y1U1-F1
#
_entry.id   AF-A0A924Y1U1-F1
#
_cell.length_a   1.000
_cell.length_b   1.000
_cell.length_c   1.000
_cell.angle_alpha   90.00
_cell.angle_beta   90.00
_cell.angle_gamma   90.00
#
_symmetry.space_group_name_H-M   'P 1'
#
loop_
_entity.id
_entity.type
_entity.pdbx_description
1 polymer ?
#
loop_
_entity_poly.entity_id
_entity_poly.type
_entity_poly.pdbx_seq_one_letter_code
_entity_poly.pdbx_strand_id
1 'polypeptide(L)'
;GLPNPDVPGLYVFFDCDLITPDGTVLPKGTNFASAFNVAGSDDTPGPGMTLWLGWHVLESIPAGIDNVTITVAFVDAANRIGFDQIKVRVDGTKGISAQALTPAVATFPGISGVEDPLGPEVSMIAPRVPTAIAVGPTAGLTANNGSLKFIQVTAVDRSGAGIAVNETGIRTGNTLPFGLIFDPSQIPNPATNGGVAGPNRNYPGLDVSFDVPLRQPNGNVVAAGINLAPLFDVVGSEIDAITGAVRVTADWVVGGSLVVPTGKTTVTITTRVTDNSGKAGVTKSVLPVSAFTSGQDMSLNP
;
A
#
# COMPACT_ATOMS: atom_id res chain seq x y z
N GLY A 1 14.52 -3.18 19.98
CA GLY A 1 13.59 -4.07 19.28
C GLY A 1 14.35 -5.24 18.72
N LEU A 2 13.63 -6.30 18.37
CA LEU A 2 14.21 -7.48 17.73
C LEU A 2 14.42 -7.22 16.23
N PRO A 3 15.36 -7.90 15.56
CA PRO A 3 15.44 -7.90 14.10
C PRO A 3 14.15 -8.43 13.46
N ASN A 4 13.91 -8.04 12.21
CA ASN A 4 12.85 -8.68 11.42
C ASN A 4 13.31 -10.09 11.00
N PRO A 5 12.56 -11.15 11.29
CA PRO A 5 12.98 -12.52 10.92
C PRO A 5 12.97 -12.74 9.40
N ASP A 6 12.11 -12.06 8.66
CA ASP A 6 11.95 -12.19 7.21
C ASP A 6 12.86 -11.21 6.45
N VAL A 7 13.35 -10.17 7.13
CA VAL A 7 14.32 -9.22 6.58
C VAL A 7 15.43 -8.90 7.61
N PRO A 8 16.31 -9.86 7.95
CA PRO A 8 17.27 -9.70 9.06
C PRO A 8 18.27 -8.55 8.89
N GLY A 9 18.48 -8.12 7.65
CA GLY A 9 19.33 -6.98 7.31
C GLY A 9 18.70 -5.61 7.56
N LEU A 10 17.39 -5.53 7.82
CA LEU A 10 16.67 -4.27 8.01
C LEU A 10 16.88 -3.71 9.42
N TYR A 11 17.13 -2.41 9.49
CA TYR A 11 17.16 -1.64 10.73
C TYR A 11 16.41 -0.33 10.52
N VAL A 12 15.49 0.01 11.43
CA VAL A 12 14.72 1.26 11.36
C VAL A 12 14.69 1.90 12.73
N PHE A 13 14.98 3.20 12.80
CA PHE A 13 15.11 3.94 14.05
C PHE A 13 14.40 5.29 13.98
N PHE A 14 13.89 5.71 15.12
CA PHE A 14 13.35 7.05 15.35
C PHE A 14 14.23 7.78 16.37
N ASP A 15 14.44 9.08 16.18
CA ASP A 15 15.19 9.92 17.12
C ASP A 15 14.35 10.40 18.33
N CYS A 16 13.06 10.07 18.35
CA CYS A 16 12.12 10.29 19.45
C CYS A 16 11.52 8.97 19.96
N ASP A 17 10.93 9.01 21.15
CA ASP A 17 10.12 7.91 21.65
C ASP A 17 8.85 7.78 20.81
N LEU A 18 8.31 6.57 20.71
CA LEU A 18 7.01 6.29 20.10
C LEU A 18 6.04 5.77 21.17
N ILE A 19 4.77 6.11 21.07
CA ILE A 19 3.74 5.72 22.03
C ILE A 19 2.73 4.81 21.34
N THR A 20 2.68 3.55 21.73
CA THR A 20 1.72 2.58 21.17
C THR A 20 0.27 2.92 21.58
N PRO A 21 -0.74 2.34 20.90
CA PRO A 21 -2.14 2.59 21.24
C PRO A 21 -2.56 2.26 22.68
N ASP A 22 -1.86 1.34 23.36
CA ASP A 22 -2.12 1.01 24.77
C ASP A 22 -1.39 1.92 25.77
N GLY A 23 -0.63 2.90 25.27
CA GLY A 23 0.13 3.87 26.05
C GLY A 23 1.56 3.42 26.38
N THR A 24 1.98 2.22 25.97
CA THR A 24 3.37 1.77 26.15
C THR A 24 4.32 2.66 25.34
N VAL A 25 5.37 3.15 26.01
CA VAL A 25 6.42 3.96 25.41
C VAL A 25 7.53 3.07 24.87
N LEU A 26 7.81 3.19 23.58
CA LEU A 26 8.91 2.56 22.88
C LEU A 26 10.05 3.59 22.78
N PRO A 27 11.18 3.38 23.47
CA PRO A 27 12.24 4.39 23.54
C PRO A 27 12.85 4.72 22.18
N LYS A 28 13.28 5.97 21.99
CA LYS A 28 14.07 6.40 20.83
C LYS A 28 15.29 5.51 20.60
N GLY A 29 15.69 5.35 19.34
CA GLY A 29 16.78 4.46 18.94
C GLY A 29 16.45 2.97 19.08
N THR A 30 15.21 2.59 19.43
CA THR A 30 14.72 1.23 19.28
C THR A 30 14.78 0.81 17.81
N ASN A 31 15.29 -0.39 17.52
CA ASN A 31 15.14 -0.99 16.19
C ASN A 31 13.67 -1.42 15.98
N PHE A 32 13.00 -0.82 15.00
CA PHE A 32 11.61 -1.07 14.59
C PHE A 32 11.49 -1.96 13.36
N ALA A 33 12.58 -2.59 12.89
CA ALA A 33 12.53 -3.48 11.73
C ALA A 33 11.46 -4.58 11.83
N SER A 34 11.23 -5.14 13.03
CA SER A 34 10.21 -6.16 13.26
C SER A 34 8.77 -5.67 13.08
N ALA A 35 8.54 -4.36 12.96
CA ALA A 35 7.21 -3.80 12.71
C ALA A 35 6.83 -3.82 11.21
N PHE A 36 7.82 -3.96 10.32
CA PHE A 36 7.57 -4.11 8.88
C PHE A 36 7.04 -5.51 8.59
N ASN A 37 5.78 -5.58 8.16
CA ASN A 37 5.02 -6.82 8.01
C ASN A 37 4.48 -7.04 6.60
N VAL A 38 4.73 -6.09 5.69
CA VAL A 38 4.37 -6.18 4.28
C VAL A 38 5.64 -6.07 3.45
N ALA A 39 5.87 -7.00 2.51
CA ALA A 39 7.03 -6.96 1.64
C ALA A 39 6.69 -7.37 0.21
N GLY A 40 7.29 -6.70 -0.77
CA GLY A 40 7.18 -7.05 -2.18
C GLY A 40 8.45 -6.73 -2.94
N SER A 41 8.57 -7.27 -4.15
CA SER A 41 9.76 -7.11 -4.99
C SER A 41 9.39 -6.75 -6.43
N ASP A 42 10.26 -5.97 -7.07
CA ASP A 42 10.19 -5.75 -8.51
C ASP A 42 11.57 -5.64 -9.18
N ASP A 43 11.58 -5.91 -10.48
CA ASP A 43 12.77 -6.01 -11.33
C ASP A 43 13.17 -4.63 -11.85
N THR A 44 14.01 -3.95 -11.06
CA THR A 44 14.51 -2.61 -11.36
C THR A 44 15.56 -2.65 -12.48
N PRO A 45 15.51 -1.74 -13.48
CA PRO A 45 16.44 -1.71 -14.59
C PRO A 45 17.90 -1.69 -14.12
N GLY A 46 18.68 -2.65 -14.62
CA GLY A 46 20.07 -2.83 -14.24
C GLY A 46 20.30 -4.16 -13.50
N PRO A 47 21.48 -4.35 -12.88
CA PRO A 47 21.84 -5.62 -12.24
C PRO A 47 21.24 -5.77 -10.82
N GLY A 48 20.04 -5.23 -10.55
CA GLY A 48 19.48 -5.15 -9.21
C GLY A 48 17.99 -5.40 -9.14
N MET A 49 17.46 -5.46 -7.92
CA MET A 49 16.04 -5.54 -7.61
C MET A 49 15.68 -4.41 -6.66
N THR A 50 14.39 -4.06 -6.58
CA THR A 50 13.87 -3.23 -5.51
C THR A 50 13.01 -4.06 -4.58
N LEU A 51 13.31 -3.97 -3.28
CA LEU A 51 12.47 -4.49 -2.21
C LEU A 51 11.64 -3.34 -1.65
N TRP A 52 10.35 -3.58 -1.49
CA TRP A 52 9.41 -2.68 -0.85
C TRP A 52 9.03 -3.27 0.50
N LEU A 53 9.09 -2.45 1.53
CA LEU A 53 8.81 -2.84 2.90
C LEU A 53 7.79 -1.86 3.46
N GLY A 54 6.65 -2.38 3.87
CA GLY A 54 5.54 -1.62 4.44
C GLY A 54 5.41 -1.90 5.94
N TRP A 55 5.13 -0.84 6.68
CA TRP A 55 4.72 -0.87 8.07
C TRP A 55 3.59 0.13 8.26
N HIS A 56 2.50 -0.32 8.87
CA HIS A 56 1.46 0.59 9.33
C HIS A 56 1.75 1.07 10.74
N VAL A 57 2.12 2.34 10.84
CA VAL A 57 2.49 3.00 12.10
C VAL A 57 1.22 3.33 12.88
N LEU A 58 1.00 2.64 14.00
CA LEU A 58 -0.10 2.92 14.92
C LEU A 58 0.33 3.79 16.11
N GLU A 59 1.62 3.99 16.24
CA GLU A 59 2.25 4.72 17.31
C GLU A 59 2.08 6.23 17.12
N SER A 60 1.91 6.92 18.23
CA SER A 60 1.88 8.38 18.31
C SER A 60 3.25 8.95 18.64
N ILE A 61 3.48 10.18 18.20
CA ILE A 61 4.64 10.98 18.60
C ILE A 61 4.32 11.71 19.91
N PRO A 62 5.23 11.75 20.89
CA PRO A 62 5.05 12.51 22.13
C PRO A 62 4.74 14.00 21.88
N ALA A 63 3.96 14.59 22.78
CA ALA A 63 3.66 16.02 22.73
C ALA A 63 4.93 16.88 22.84
N GLY A 64 4.97 17.99 22.09
CA GLY A 64 6.10 18.93 22.07
C GLY A 64 7.26 18.53 21.15
N ILE A 65 7.14 17.43 20.41
CA ILE A 65 8.05 17.08 19.33
C ILE A 65 7.56 17.69 18.03
N ASP A 66 8.33 18.60 17.45
CA ASP A 66 7.97 19.31 16.20
C ASP A 66 8.61 18.69 14.96
N ASN A 67 9.58 17.80 15.14
CA ASN A 67 10.26 17.09 14.07
C ASN A 67 10.65 15.70 14.54
N VAL A 68 10.54 14.75 13.63
CA VAL A 68 10.97 13.36 13.81
C VAL A 68 11.96 13.03 12.73
N THR A 69 13.07 12.41 13.10
CA THR A 69 14.03 11.88 12.17
C THR A 69 13.91 10.36 12.13
N ILE A 70 13.67 9.83 10.93
CA ILE A 70 13.54 8.40 10.69
C ILE A 70 14.78 7.96 9.93
N THR A 71 15.53 7.03 10.52
CA THR A 71 16.72 6.43 9.90
C THR A 71 16.42 5.01 9.50
N VAL A 72 16.71 4.67 8.26
CA VAL A 72 16.66 3.29 7.75
C VAL A 72 18.06 2.87 7.38
N ALA A 73 18.45 1.67 7.77
CA ALA A 73 19.68 1.04 7.32
C ALA A 73 19.39 -0.39 6.86
N PHE A 74 20.17 -0.85 5.88
CA PHE A 74 20.08 -2.19 5.35
C PHE A 74 21.49 -2.79 5.28
N VAL A 75 21.66 -3.95 5.90
CA VAL A 75 22.88 -4.76 5.84
C VAL A 75 22.62 -5.90 4.86
N ASP A 76 23.39 -5.96 3.78
CA ASP A 76 23.25 -7.05 2.80
C ASP A 76 24.05 -8.31 3.20
N ALA A 77 23.89 -9.39 2.43
CA ALA A 77 24.58 -10.66 2.66
C ALA A 77 26.12 -10.56 2.58
N ALA A 78 26.66 -9.49 1.99
CA ALA A 78 28.10 -9.22 1.93
C ALA A 78 28.56 -8.29 3.08
N ASN A 79 27.70 -8.02 4.06
CA ASN A 79 27.90 -7.09 5.17
C ASN A 79 28.15 -5.63 4.74
N ARG A 80 27.67 -5.23 3.55
CA ARG A 80 27.67 -3.83 3.14
C ARG A 80 26.46 -3.13 3.73
N ILE A 81 26.62 -1.86 4.07
CA ILE A 81 25.58 -1.05 4.70
C ILE A 81 25.11 0.03 3.73
N GLY A 82 23.84 -0.01 3.35
CA GLY A 82 23.12 1.13 2.81
C GLY A 82 22.36 1.83 3.94
N PHE A 83 22.26 3.15 3.93
CA PHE A 83 21.44 3.88 4.88
C PHE A 83 20.80 5.10 4.22
N ASP A 84 19.66 5.50 4.76
CA ASP A 84 18.96 6.73 4.40
C ASP A 84 18.33 7.33 5.67
N GLN A 85 18.08 8.64 5.62
CA GLN A 85 17.49 9.37 6.72
C GLN A 85 16.56 10.47 6.19
N ILE A 86 15.33 10.46 6.69
CA ILE A 86 14.37 11.53 6.43
C ILE A 86 14.06 12.29 7.72
N LYS A 87 13.80 13.58 7.57
CA LYS A 87 13.31 14.43 8.65
C LYS A 87 11.92 14.92 8.30
N VAL A 88 10.95 14.62 9.15
CA VAL A 88 9.54 14.92 8.96
C VAL A 88 9.10 15.93 10.01
N ARG A 89 8.35 16.95 9.58
CA ARG A 89 7.74 17.92 10.49
C ARG A 89 6.51 17.28 11.14
N VAL A 90 6.38 17.45 12.45
CA VAL A 90 5.16 17.09 13.20
C VAL A 90 4.32 18.35 13.32
N ASP A 91 3.10 18.31 12.78
CA ASP A 91 2.16 19.42 12.92
C ASP A 91 1.23 19.21 14.11
N GLY A 92 1.65 19.67 15.28
CA GLY A 92 0.84 19.62 16.50
C GLY A 92 -0.39 20.55 16.51
N THR A 93 -0.63 21.32 15.44
CA THR A 93 -1.73 22.31 15.37
C THR A 93 -2.94 21.81 14.59
N LYS A 94 -2.78 20.82 13.71
CA LYS A 94 -3.81 20.41 12.73
C LYS A 94 -4.46 19.05 12.95
N GLY A 95 -4.05 18.27 13.94
CA GLY A 95 -4.72 17.00 14.20
C GLY A 95 -4.13 16.22 15.36
N ILE A 96 -5.01 15.55 16.09
CA ILE A 96 -4.67 14.60 17.16
C ILE A 96 -4.20 13.25 16.55
N SER A 97 -4.45 13.00 15.25
CA SER A 97 -4.08 11.77 14.50
C SER A 97 -4.22 11.92 12.96
N ALA A 98 -3.57 11.06 12.17
CA ALA A 98 -3.73 10.99 10.71
C ALA A 98 -5.18 10.77 10.24
N GLN A 99 -5.92 9.87 10.90
CA GLN A 99 -7.35 9.63 10.64
C GLN A 99 -8.22 10.90 10.72
N ALA A 100 -7.81 11.92 11.48
CA ALA A 100 -8.55 13.17 11.59
C ALA A 100 -8.36 14.10 10.37
N LEU A 101 -7.40 13.80 9.50
CA LEU A 101 -7.13 14.54 8.26
C LEU A 101 -8.13 14.18 7.15
N THR A 102 -8.82 13.03 7.27
CA THR A 102 -9.72 12.51 6.25
C THR A 102 -11.17 12.48 6.73
N PRO A 103 -12.17 12.70 5.86
CA PRO A 103 -13.57 12.49 6.20
C PRO A 103 -13.88 11.03 6.53
N ALA A 104 -14.91 10.81 7.36
CA ALA A 104 -15.40 9.46 7.64
C ALA A 104 -15.98 8.79 6.38
N VAL A 105 -15.78 7.48 6.20
CA VAL A 105 -16.26 6.71 5.02
C VAL A 105 -17.77 6.82 4.76
N ALA A 106 -18.58 7.05 5.79
CA ALA A 106 -20.03 7.24 5.65
C ALA A 106 -20.42 8.53 4.92
N THR A 107 -19.50 9.48 4.77
CA THR A 107 -19.71 10.74 4.04
C THR A 107 -19.43 10.61 2.55
N PHE A 108 -18.88 9.48 2.10
CA PHE A 108 -18.53 9.27 0.70
C PHE A 108 -19.80 9.20 -0.18
N PRO A 109 -19.93 10.04 -1.23
CA PRO A 109 -21.16 10.15 -2.02
C PRO A 109 -21.36 9.00 -3.02
N GLY A 110 -20.37 8.12 -3.18
CA GLY A 110 -20.32 7.10 -4.22
C GLY A 110 -19.46 7.51 -5.42
N ILE A 111 -19.21 6.55 -6.32
CA ILE A 111 -18.39 6.78 -7.52
C ILE A 111 -19.27 7.34 -8.63
N SER A 112 -18.98 8.59 -9.06
CA SER A 112 -19.72 9.27 -10.14
C SER A 112 -19.29 8.87 -11.55
N GLY A 113 -18.15 8.18 -11.69
CA GLY A 113 -17.56 7.77 -12.97
C GLY A 113 -16.83 8.89 -13.73
N VAL A 114 -16.97 10.17 -13.34
CA VAL A 114 -16.39 11.31 -14.06
C VAL A 114 -14.96 11.59 -13.56
N GLU A 115 -13.99 11.64 -14.47
CA GLU A 115 -12.68 12.23 -14.21
C GLU A 115 -12.82 13.76 -14.22
N ASP A 116 -12.22 14.43 -13.23
CA ASP A 116 -12.33 15.89 -13.09
C ASP A 116 -10.93 16.47 -12.80
N PRO A 117 -10.49 17.52 -13.53
CA PRO A 117 -9.23 18.20 -13.26
C PRO A 117 -9.08 18.74 -11.83
N LEU A 118 -10.20 18.98 -11.14
CA LEU A 118 -10.26 19.41 -9.74
C LEU A 118 -10.36 18.23 -8.76
N GLY A 119 -10.46 16.99 -9.24
CA GLY A 119 -10.36 15.81 -8.38
C GLY A 119 -8.95 15.59 -7.83
N PRO A 120 -8.77 14.55 -7.01
CA PRO A 120 -7.48 14.22 -6.42
C PRO A 120 -6.38 14.07 -7.47
N GLU A 121 -5.17 14.50 -7.15
CA GLU A 121 -4.02 14.11 -7.95
C GLU A 121 -3.59 12.70 -7.56
N VAL A 122 -3.77 11.75 -8.47
CA VAL A 122 -3.48 10.34 -8.23
C VAL A 122 -2.17 9.96 -8.90
N SER A 123 -1.29 9.30 -8.16
CA SER A 123 -0.07 8.72 -8.72
C SER A 123 0.22 7.34 -8.14
N MET A 124 1.04 6.58 -8.86
CA MET A 124 1.48 5.25 -8.47
C MET A 124 2.98 5.32 -8.21
N ILE A 125 3.39 5.03 -6.98
CA ILE A 125 4.79 5.12 -6.53
C ILE A 125 5.51 3.79 -6.79
N ALA A 126 4.78 2.68 -6.65
CA ALA A 126 5.26 1.33 -6.89
C ALA A 126 4.24 0.54 -7.74
N PRO A 127 4.69 -0.32 -8.66
CA PRO A 127 6.09 -0.52 -9.07
C PRO A 127 6.68 0.74 -9.73
N ARG A 128 7.99 0.96 -9.59
CA ARG A 128 8.66 2.11 -10.22
C ARG A 128 8.68 1.93 -11.75
N VAL A 129 8.89 3.00 -12.51
CA VAL A 129 9.07 2.91 -13.97
C VAL A 129 10.41 3.54 -14.34
N PRO A 130 11.24 2.89 -15.18
CA PRO A 130 11.01 1.56 -15.75
C PRO A 130 11.22 0.47 -14.69
N THR A 131 10.44 -0.61 -14.72
CA THR A 131 10.59 -1.86 -13.94
C THR A 131 9.76 -2.94 -14.61
N ALA A 132 10.20 -4.20 -14.59
CA ALA A 132 9.39 -5.35 -15.01
C ALA A 132 8.77 -6.10 -13.81
N ILE A 133 7.62 -6.73 -14.01
CA ILE A 133 6.91 -7.45 -12.94
C ILE A 133 6.85 -8.95 -13.18
N ALA A 134 7.10 -9.74 -12.13
CA ALA A 134 6.74 -11.15 -12.11
C ALA A 134 5.21 -11.29 -12.17
N VAL A 135 4.73 -12.26 -12.91
CA VAL A 135 3.28 -12.50 -13.11
C VAL A 135 2.73 -13.57 -12.18
N GLY A 136 3.56 -14.32 -11.47
CA GLY A 136 3.17 -15.50 -10.70
C GLY A 136 2.90 -16.72 -11.60
N PRO A 137 2.94 -17.95 -11.05
CA PRO A 137 2.75 -19.18 -11.80
C PRO A 137 1.28 -19.43 -12.12
N THR A 138 1.02 -19.98 -13.31
CA THR A 138 -0.34 -20.36 -13.75
C THR A 138 -0.83 -21.65 -13.09
N ALA A 139 0.08 -22.53 -12.68
CA ALA A 139 -0.17 -23.77 -11.96
C ALA A 139 0.69 -23.86 -10.70
N GLY A 140 0.16 -24.43 -9.62
CA GLY A 140 0.89 -24.52 -8.35
C GLY A 140 1.06 -23.18 -7.62
N LEU A 141 0.16 -22.22 -7.85
CA LEU A 141 0.11 -20.97 -7.08
C LEU A 141 -0.15 -21.28 -5.59
N THR A 142 0.65 -20.66 -4.75
CA THR A 142 0.61 -20.70 -3.28
C THR A 142 0.79 -19.29 -2.75
N ALA A 143 0.71 -19.12 -1.43
CA ALA A 143 1.02 -17.83 -0.80
C ALA A 143 2.47 -17.37 -1.01
N ASN A 144 3.40 -18.28 -1.33
CA ASN A 144 4.84 -18.01 -1.30
C ASN A 144 5.45 -17.79 -2.70
N ASN A 145 4.67 -17.92 -3.77
CA ASN A 145 5.19 -17.89 -5.14
C ASN A 145 4.34 -17.04 -6.09
N GLY A 146 3.55 -16.10 -5.58
CA GLY A 146 2.74 -15.21 -6.40
C GLY A 146 3.56 -14.21 -7.22
N SER A 147 2.87 -13.24 -7.81
CA SER A 147 3.50 -12.08 -8.45
C SER A 147 4.40 -11.34 -7.47
N LEU A 148 3.94 -11.18 -6.22
CA LEU A 148 4.62 -10.55 -5.08
C LEU A 148 5.19 -9.15 -5.36
N LYS A 149 4.71 -8.49 -6.41
CA LYS A 149 4.97 -7.07 -6.64
C LYS A 149 4.23 -6.21 -5.64
N PHE A 150 4.84 -5.09 -5.28
CA PHE A 150 4.26 -4.07 -4.44
C PHE A 150 3.51 -3.03 -5.29
N ILE A 151 2.29 -2.67 -4.89
CA ILE A 151 1.53 -1.57 -5.47
C ILE A 151 1.38 -0.52 -4.38
N GLN A 152 1.79 0.70 -4.67
CA GLN A 152 1.57 1.85 -3.79
C GLN A 152 0.90 2.96 -4.57
N VAL A 153 -0.27 3.36 -4.11
CA VAL A 153 -1.09 4.42 -4.69
C VAL A 153 -1.09 5.59 -3.73
N THR A 154 -0.88 6.79 -4.26
CA THR A 154 -1.06 8.03 -3.50
C THR A 154 -2.08 8.93 -4.19
N ALA A 155 -2.86 9.65 -3.39
CA ALA A 155 -3.82 10.63 -3.85
C ALA A 155 -3.72 11.91 -3.01
N VAL A 156 -3.57 13.05 -3.67
CA VAL A 156 -3.54 14.37 -3.03
C VAL A 156 -4.88 15.06 -3.20
N ASP A 157 -5.52 15.43 -2.09
CA ASP A 157 -6.72 16.26 -2.09
C ASP A 157 -6.37 17.73 -2.36
N ARG A 158 -6.20 18.05 -3.64
CA ARG A 158 -5.82 19.40 -4.09
C ARG A 158 -6.90 20.45 -3.85
N SER A 159 -8.17 20.04 -3.89
CA SER A 159 -9.30 20.97 -3.75
C SER A 159 -9.79 21.12 -2.31
N GLY A 160 -9.28 20.32 -1.37
CA GLY A 160 -9.80 20.28 0.00
C GLY A 160 -11.20 19.67 0.09
N ALA A 161 -11.57 18.82 -0.88
CA ALA A 161 -12.89 18.19 -0.90
C ALA A 161 -12.99 17.05 0.13
N GLY A 162 -11.85 16.49 0.51
CA GLY A 162 -11.69 15.36 1.41
C GLY A 162 -11.66 14.03 0.66
N ILE A 163 -10.77 13.12 1.07
CA ILE A 163 -10.72 11.73 0.59
C ILE A 163 -11.15 10.84 1.75
N ALA A 164 -12.33 10.22 1.66
CA ALA A 164 -12.86 9.44 2.79
C ALA A 164 -12.12 8.11 3.01
N VAL A 165 -11.55 7.95 4.21
CA VAL A 165 -10.76 6.77 4.59
C VAL A 165 -11.03 6.42 6.06
N ASN A 166 -11.05 5.13 6.36
CA ASN A 166 -10.99 4.57 7.71
C ASN A 166 -9.67 3.81 7.86
N GLU A 167 -8.63 4.52 8.28
CA GLU A 167 -7.26 4.01 8.45
C GLU A 167 -7.18 2.99 9.59
N THR A 168 -8.07 3.10 10.57
CA THR A 168 -8.09 2.15 11.70
C THR A 168 -8.57 0.76 11.29
N GLY A 169 -9.28 0.64 10.16
CA GLY A 169 -9.96 -0.58 9.74
C GLY A 169 -11.13 -1.00 10.66
N ILE A 170 -11.38 -0.29 11.76
CA ILE A 170 -12.40 -0.65 12.74
C ILE A 170 -13.78 -0.37 12.14
N ARG A 171 -14.57 -1.43 11.97
CA ARG A 171 -15.96 -1.35 11.54
C ARG A 171 -16.70 -2.61 11.96
N THR A 172 -18.03 -2.54 12.01
CA THR A 172 -18.88 -3.70 12.29
C THR A 172 -18.59 -4.83 11.30
N GLY A 173 -18.31 -6.03 11.85
CA GLY A 173 -18.05 -7.23 11.07
C GLY A 173 -16.62 -7.35 10.50
N ASN A 174 -15.70 -6.44 10.83
CA ASN A 174 -14.27 -6.64 10.56
C ASN A 174 -13.58 -7.23 11.79
N THR A 175 -12.83 -8.32 11.61
CA THR A 175 -12.09 -9.03 12.67
C THR A 175 -10.58 -8.97 12.46
N LEU A 176 -10.12 -8.21 11.47
CA LEU A 176 -8.70 -8.02 11.22
C LEU A 176 -8.06 -7.16 12.33
N PRO A 177 -6.74 -7.30 12.57
CA PRO A 177 -5.98 -6.38 13.41
C PRO A 177 -6.24 -4.91 13.05
N PHE A 178 -6.12 -4.04 14.05
CA PHE A 178 -6.24 -2.60 13.85
C PHE A 178 -5.23 -2.11 12.83
N GLY A 179 -5.68 -1.19 11.98
CA GLY A 179 -4.86 -0.59 10.94
C GLY A 179 -4.85 -1.30 9.60
N LEU A 180 -5.49 -2.47 9.50
CA LEU A 180 -5.66 -3.14 8.22
C LEU A 180 -6.97 -2.73 7.56
N ILE A 181 -6.88 -2.27 6.32
CA ILE A 181 -8.03 -1.90 5.50
C ILE A 181 -8.51 -3.02 4.56
N PHE A 182 -7.81 -4.14 4.54
CA PHE A 182 -8.12 -5.32 3.75
C PHE A 182 -9.59 -5.76 3.90
N ASP A 183 -10.28 -5.98 2.78
CA ASP A 183 -11.70 -6.31 2.73
C ASP A 183 -12.03 -7.35 1.63
N PRO A 184 -11.49 -8.57 1.73
CA PRO A 184 -11.62 -9.58 0.68
C PRO A 184 -13.07 -10.03 0.44
N SER A 185 -13.99 -9.73 1.38
CA SER A 185 -15.43 -10.01 1.21
C SER A 185 -16.06 -9.24 0.05
N GLN A 186 -15.42 -8.16 -0.39
CA GLN A 186 -15.87 -7.31 -1.50
C GLN A 186 -15.21 -7.69 -2.84
N ILE A 187 -14.30 -8.66 -2.85
CA ILE A 187 -13.78 -9.25 -4.07
C ILE A 187 -14.77 -10.29 -4.59
N PRO A 188 -15.17 -10.26 -5.88
CA PRO A 188 -16.11 -11.24 -6.40
C PRO A 188 -15.51 -12.65 -6.31
N ASN A 189 -16.22 -13.53 -5.63
CA ASN A 189 -15.87 -14.92 -5.46
C ASN A 189 -17.15 -15.77 -5.43
N PRO A 190 -17.42 -16.58 -6.47
CA PRO A 190 -18.60 -17.44 -6.52
C PRO A 190 -18.77 -18.35 -5.29
N ALA A 191 -17.67 -18.74 -4.66
CA ALA A 191 -17.69 -19.64 -3.50
C ALA A 191 -18.08 -18.96 -2.18
N THR A 192 -17.92 -17.64 -2.05
CA THR A 192 -18.13 -16.94 -0.77
C THR A 192 -19.18 -15.82 -0.82
N ASN A 193 -19.38 -15.16 -1.96
CA ASN A 193 -20.33 -14.05 -2.10
C ASN A 193 -21.13 -14.10 -3.41
N GLY A 194 -21.23 -15.27 -4.06
CA GLY A 194 -21.98 -15.42 -5.31
C GLY A 194 -21.41 -14.63 -6.49
N GLY A 195 -20.15 -14.17 -6.40
CA GLY A 195 -19.50 -13.41 -7.46
C GLY A 195 -19.81 -11.91 -7.46
N VAL A 196 -20.36 -11.38 -6.36
CA VAL A 196 -20.65 -9.94 -6.23
C VAL A 196 -19.37 -9.18 -5.87
N ALA A 197 -19.06 -8.14 -6.65
CA ALA A 197 -17.96 -7.22 -6.36
C ALA A 197 -18.47 -5.96 -5.62
N GLY A 198 -17.60 -5.34 -4.82
CA GLY A 198 -17.88 -4.09 -4.14
C GLY A 198 -16.61 -3.25 -3.89
N PRO A 199 -16.77 -2.00 -3.44
CA PRO A 199 -15.64 -1.15 -3.07
C PRO A 199 -15.01 -1.61 -1.76
N ASN A 200 -13.77 -1.19 -1.49
CA ASN A 200 -13.22 -1.34 -0.15
C ASN A 200 -14.00 -0.44 0.82
N ARG A 201 -14.71 -1.01 1.80
CA ARG A 201 -15.56 -0.21 2.71
C ARG A 201 -14.75 0.70 3.65
N ASN A 202 -13.44 0.51 3.78
CA ASN A 202 -12.54 1.41 4.52
C ASN A 202 -11.94 2.50 3.63
N TYR A 203 -11.95 2.32 2.31
CA TYR A 203 -11.48 3.33 1.35
C TYR A 203 -12.37 3.29 0.11
N PRO A 204 -13.64 3.74 0.23
CA PRO A 204 -14.66 3.49 -0.79
C PRO A 204 -14.43 4.25 -2.10
N GLY A 205 -13.62 5.30 -2.07
CA GLY A 205 -13.24 6.08 -3.26
C GLY A 205 -12.10 5.47 -4.07
N LEU A 206 -11.39 4.46 -3.56
CA LEU A 206 -10.28 3.80 -4.26
C LEU A 206 -10.79 2.72 -5.20
N ASP A 207 -10.36 2.80 -6.46
CA ASP A 207 -10.52 1.75 -7.45
C ASP A 207 -9.18 1.45 -8.12
N VAL A 208 -8.79 0.17 -8.11
CA VAL A 208 -7.56 -0.31 -8.75
C VAL A 208 -7.89 -1.54 -9.56
N SER A 209 -7.51 -1.58 -10.83
CA SER A 209 -7.76 -2.74 -11.69
C SER A 209 -6.58 -3.08 -12.57
N PHE A 210 -6.50 -4.35 -12.95
CA PHE A 210 -5.59 -4.84 -13.98
C PHE A 210 -6.31 -5.06 -15.29
N ASP A 211 -5.62 -4.86 -16.41
CA ASP A 211 -6.10 -5.21 -17.75
C ASP A 211 -5.96 -6.70 -18.10
N VAL A 212 -5.66 -7.54 -17.10
CA VAL A 212 -5.61 -9.00 -17.15
C VAL A 212 -6.27 -9.60 -15.89
N PRO A 213 -6.81 -10.83 -15.95
CA PRO A 213 -7.38 -11.47 -14.76
C PRO A 213 -6.34 -11.71 -13.66
N LEU A 214 -6.80 -11.73 -12.41
CA LEU A 214 -6.01 -12.10 -11.24
C LEU A 214 -6.49 -13.44 -10.68
N ARG A 215 -5.62 -14.45 -10.68
CA ARG A 215 -5.82 -15.70 -9.94
C ARG A 215 -5.31 -15.53 -8.51
N GLN A 216 -6.18 -15.75 -7.53
CA GLN A 216 -5.83 -15.73 -6.11
C GLN A 216 -5.32 -17.11 -5.65
N PRO A 217 -4.51 -17.19 -4.57
CA PRO A 217 -4.00 -18.47 -4.06
C PRO A 217 -5.08 -19.49 -3.66
N ASN A 218 -6.28 -19.01 -3.31
CA ASN A 218 -7.44 -19.87 -3.02
C ASN A 218 -8.12 -20.45 -4.28
N GLY A 219 -7.57 -20.20 -5.48
CA GLY A 219 -8.10 -20.67 -6.75
C GLY A 219 -9.16 -19.76 -7.39
N ASN A 220 -9.63 -18.73 -6.69
CA ASN A 220 -10.56 -17.75 -7.27
C ASN A 220 -9.89 -16.98 -8.42
N VAL A 221 -10.65 -16.69 -9.48
CA VAL A 221 -10.17 -15.90 -10.62
C VAL A 221 -11.04 -14.66 -10.75
N VAL A 222 -10.44 -13.52 -10.44
CA VAL A 222 -11.05 -12.21 -10.61
C VAL A 222 -10.81 -11.75 -12.04
N ALA A 223 -11.87 -11.37 -12.75
CA ALA A 223 -11.78 -10.91 -14.12
C ALA A 223 -10.97 -9.61 -14.24
N ALA A 224 -10.44 -9.34 -15.44
CA ALA A 224 -9.79 -8.06 -15.75
C ALA A 224 -10.78 -6.89 -15.58
N GLY A 225 -10.28 -5.73 -15.19
CA GLY A 225 -11.08 -4.51 -15.02
C GLY A 225 -11.95 -4.46 -13.77
N ILE A 226 -11.98 -5.53 -12.96
CA ILE A 226 -12.66 -5.52 -11.66
C ILE A 226 -11.85 -4.71 -10.64
N ASN A 227 -12.55 -4.00 -9.75
CA ASN A 227 -11.93 -3.28 -8.65
C ASN A 227 -11.29 -4.25 -7.64
N LEU A 228 -9.97 -4.08 -7.46
CA LEU A 228 -9.08 -4.82 -6.57
C LEU A 228 -8.70 -4.02 -5.33
N ALA A 229 -9.18 -2.78 -5.15
CA ALA A 229 -9.00 -1.98 -3.95
C ALA A 229 -9.35 -2.72 -2.62
N PRO A 230 -10.31 -3.67 -2.59
CA PRO A 230 -10.53 -4.46 -1.38
C PRO A 230 -9.36 -5.38 -0.98
N LEU A 231 -8.35 -5.55 -1.84
CA LEU A 231 -7.12 -6.29 -1.53
C LEU A 231 -6.02 -5.42 -0.94
N PHE A 232 -6.19 -4.10 -0.84
CA PHE A 232 -5.20 -3.22 -0.21
C PHE A 232 -5.10 -3.48 1.28
N ASP A 233 -3.87 -3.50 1.78
CA ASP A 233 -3.52 -3.96 3.12
C ASP A 233 -3.66 -2.81 4.11
N VAL A 234 -2.94 -1.70 3.88
CA VAL A 234 -2.89 -0.55 4.79
C VAL A 234 -3.05 0.78 4.04
N VAL A 235 -3.35 1.83 4.80
CA VAL A 235 -3.48 3.20 4.29
C VAL A 235 -3.10 4.19 5.38
N GLY A 236 -2.46 5.29 5.01
CA GLY A 236 -2.15 6.37 5.93
C GLY A 236 -2.24 7.73 5.26
N SER A 237 -2.55 8.74 6.06
CA SER A 237 -2.65 10.13 5.61
C SER A 237 -1.58 11.00 6.22
N GLU A 238 -1.05 11.90 5.40
CA GLU A 238 -0.14 12.96 5.83
C GLU A 238 -0.62 14.30 5.29
N ILE A 239 -0.18 15.37 5.96
CA ILE A 239 -0.47 16.74 5.53
C ILE A 239 0.81 17.37 5.02
N ASP A 240 0.73 17.95 3.82
CA ASP A 240 1.81 18.75 3.28
C ASP A 240 1.93 20.04 4.12
N ALA A 241 3.08 20.23 4.75
CA ALA A 241 3.30 21.33 5.68
C ALA A 241 3.26 22.72 5.02
N ILE A 242 3.45 22.81 3.70
CA ILE A 242 3.54 24.07 2.96
C ILE A 242 2.17 24.47 2.42
N THR A 243 1.49 23.53 1.76
CA THR A 243 0.22 23.75 1.08
C THR A 243 -0.98 23.45 1.96
N GLY A 244 -0.81 22.62 3.00
CA GLY A 244 -1.88 22.12 3.84
C GLY A 244 -2.75 21.04 3.16
N ALA A 245 -2.39 20.59 1.95
CA ALA A 245 -3.10 19.53 1.26
C ALA A 245 -2.92 18.19 1.97
N VAL A 246 -3.99 17.39 1.99
CA VAL A 246 -3.94 16.04 2.56
C VAL A 246 -3.57 15.06 1.47
N ARG A 247 -2.57 14.21 1.76
CA ARG A 247 -2.17 13.08 0.93
C ARG A 247 -2.58 11.79 1.61
N VAL A 248 -3.26 10.92 0.88
CA VAL A 248 -3.60 9.56 1.30
C VAL A 248 -2.76 8.59 0.49
N THR A 249 -2.09 7.65 1.16
CA THR A 249 -1.27 6.61 0.51
C THR A 249 -1.72 5.24 0.97
N ALA A 250 -2.02 4.34 0.03
CA ALA A 250 -2.44 2.97 0.28
C ALA A 250 -1.52 1.98 -0.44
N ASP A 251 -1.33 0.80 0.16
CA ASP A 251 -0.45 -0.23 -0.38
C ASP A 251 -1.09 -1.62 -0.49
N TRP A 252 -0.49 -2.45 -1.34
CA TRP A 252 -0.89 -3.83 -1.54
C TRP A 252 0.28 -4.67 -2.07
N VAL A 253 0.52 -5.84 -1.48
CA VAL A 253 1.36 -6.87 -2.10
C VAL A 253 0.52 -7.86 -2.89
N VAL A 254 0.79 -7.98 -4.19
CA VAL A 254 0.02 -8.86 -5.07
C VAL A 254 0.42 -10.33 -4.88
N GLY A 255 -0.17 -10.99 -3.89
CA GLY A 255 0.05 -12.43 -3.61
C GLY A 255 -0.54 -13.40 -4.66
N GLY A 256 -1.30 -12.90 -5.63
CA GLY A 256 -1.89 -13.71 -6.72
C GLY A 256 -1.02 -13.79 -7.98
N SER A 257 -1.52 -14.51 -8.98
CA SER A 257 -0.93 -14.57 -10.33
C SER A 257 -1.77 -13.78 -11.34
N LEU A 258 -1.10 -12.96 -12.14
CA LEU A 258 -1.67 -12.29 -13.30
C LEU A 258 -1.79 -13.29 -14.45
N VAL A 259 -3.01 -13.51 -14.93
CA VAL A 259 -3.29 -14.41 -16.06
C VAL A 259 -3.04 -13.67 -17.37
N VAL A 260 -1.76 -13.51 -17.73
CA VAL A 260 -1.35 -12.80 -18.94
C VAL A 260 -1.58 -13.68 -20.19
N PRO A 261 -2.37 -13.22 -21.18
CA PRO A 261 -2.56 -13.96 -22.42
C PRO A 261 -1.24 -14.17 -23.18
N THR A 262 -1.13 -15.30 -23.90
CA THR A 262 0.03 -15.59 -24.74
C THR A 262 0.33 -14.43 -25.70
N GLY A 263 1.58 -13.98 -25.72
CA GLY A 263 2.05 -12.89 -26.57
C GLY A 263 1.86 -11.48 -26.00
N LYS A 264 1.13 -11.31 -24.89
CA LYS A 264 1.06 -10.03 -24.19
C LYS A 264 2.32 -9.84 -23.32
N THR A 265 3.01 -8.73 -23.50
CA THR A 265 4.31 -8.43 -22.85
C THR A 265 4.23 -7.34 -21.80
N THR A 266 3.05 -6.74 -21.61
CA THR A 266 2.82 -5.68 -20.62
C THR A 266 1.52 -5.92 -19.87
N VAL A 267 1.42 -5.36 -18.68
CA VAL A 267 0.20 -5.30 -17.88
C VAL A 267 -0.07 -3.84 -17.54
N THR A 268 -1.32 -3.42 -17.70
CA THR A 268 -1.76 -2.08 -17.33
C THR A 268 -2.47 -2.13 -15.99
N ILE A 269 -2.01 -1.31 -15.05
CA ILE A 269 -2.71 -1.03 -13.80
C ILE A 269 -3.41 0.32 -13.98
N THR A 270 -4.72 0.36 -13.79
CA THR A 270 -5.49 1.60 -13.76
C THR A 270 -5.91 1.87 -12.33
N THR A 271 -5.62 3.07 -11.84
CA THR A 271 -5.98 3.49 -10.50
C THR A 271 -6.81 4.77 -10.56
N ARG A 272 -7.89 4.79 -9.80
CA ARG A 272 -8.79 5.93 -9.63
C ARG A 272 -8.99 6.21 -8.15
N VAL A 273 -9.02 7.48 -7.78
CA VAL A 273 -9.47 7.91 -6.46
C VAL A 273 -10.54 8.97 -6.62
N THR A 274 -11.69 8.75 -5.99
CA THR A 274 -12.82 9.69 -5.96
C THR A 274 -12.88 10.38 -4.60
N ASP A 275 -12.98 11.70 -4.59
CA ASP A 275 -13.13 12.51 -3.39
C ASP A 275 -14.59 12.62 -2.90
N ASN A 276 -14.78 13.31 -1.78
CA ASN A 276 -16.07 13.56 -1.15
C ASN A 276 -16.95 14.57 -1.91
N SER A 277 -16.43 15.25 -2.92
CA SER A 277 -17.22 16.02 -3.88
C SER A 277 -17.68 15.19 -5.08
N GLY A 278 -17.29 13.91 -5.13
CA GLY A 278 -17.61 12.98 -6.22
C GLY A 278 -16.72 13.14 -7.44
N LYS A 279 -15.62 13.89 -7.33
CA LYS A 279 -14.66 14.10 -8.42
C LYS A 279 -13.54 13.08 -8.33
N ALA A 280 -13.00 12.66 -9.47
CA ALA A 280 -11.94 11.67 -9.49
C ALA A 280 -10.71 12.08 -10.27
N GLY A 281 -9.56 11.70 -9.73
CA GLY A 281 -8.32 11.59 -10.49
C GLY A 281 -8.06 10.14 -10.89
N VAL A 282 -7.33 9.97 -11.99
CA VAL A 282 -6.97 8.66 -12.54
C VAL A 282 -5.52 8.68 -12.99
N THR A 283 -4.85 7.56 -12.77
CA THR A 283 -3.52 7.29 -13.31
C THR A 283 -3.44 5.89 -13.88
N LYS A 284 -2.49 5.67 -14.80
CA LYS A 284 -2.23 4.38 -15.42
C LYS A 284 -0.75 4.11 -15.44
N SER A 285 -0.38 2.89 -15.05
CA SER A 285 0.98 2.38 -15.15
C SER A 285 1.00 1.18 -16.09
N VAL A 286 1.87 1.23 -17.11
CA VAL A 286 2.07 0.13 -18.05
C VAL A 286 3.41 -0.52 -17.71
N LEU A 287 3.36 -1.77 -17.27
CA LEU A 287 4.51 -2.49 -16.73
C LEU A 287 4.88 -3.66 -17.64
N PRO A 288 6.14 -3.74 -18.10
CA PRO A 288 6.66 -4.94 -18.74
C PRO A 288 6.53 -6.19 -17.87
N VAL A 289 6.34 -7.34 -18.51
CA VAL A 289 6.42 -8.66 -17.86
C VAL A 289 7.88 -9.07 -17.71
N SER A 290 8.29 -9.43 -16.50
CA SER A 290 9.65 -9.91 -16.20
C SER A 290 9.87 -11.34 -16.71
N ALA A 291 11.13 -11.73 -16.85
CA ALA A 291 11.53 -13.11 -17.11
C ALA A 291 11.33 -14.02 -15.88
N PHE A 292 11.30 -13.44 -14.67
CA PHE A 292 11.00 -14.18 -13.45
C PHE A 292 9.51 -14.49 -13.34
N THR A 293 9.20 -15.72 -12.89
CA THR A 293 7.80 -16.13 -12.70
C THR A 293 7.27 -15.60 -11.38
N SER A 294 8.00 -15.74 -10.28
CA SER A 294 7.61 -15.23 -8.95
C SER A 294 8.44 -14.03 -8.54
N GLY A 295 7.87 -13.09 -7.79
CA GLY A 295 8.64 -12.02 -7.15
C GLY A 295 9.63 -12.56 -6.11
N GLN A 296 9.33 -13.72 -5.51
CA GLN A 296 10.24 -14.42 -4.60
C GLN A 296 11.54 -14.86 -5.30
N ASP A 297 11.46 -15.19 -6.60
CA ASP A 297 12.61 -15.63 -7.39
C ASP A 297 13.55 -14.46 -7.74
N MET A 298 13.07 -13.22 -7.56
CA MET A 298 13.89 -12.03 -7.77
C MET A 298 14.87 -11.82 -6.62
N SER A 299 14.49 -12.16 -5.38
CA SER A 299 15.38 -12.10 -4.21
C SER A 299 16.27 -13.33 -4.12
N LEU A 300 17.57 -13.17 -4.35
CA LEU A 300 18.58 -14.23 -4.17
C LEU A 300 18.74 -14.54 -2.67
N ASN A 301 18.22 -15.69 -2.23
CA ASN A 301 18.20 -16.18 -0.84
C ASN A 301 17.32 -15.35 0.12
N PRO A 302 16.04 -15.74 0.31
CA PRO A 302 15.27 -15.30 1.48
C PRO A 302 15.94 -15.70 2.79
#